data_AF-A0A3P6DPR4-F1
#
_entry.id   AF-A0A3P6DPR4-F1
#
_cell.length_a   1.000
_cell.length_b   1.000
_cell.length_c   1.000
_cell.angle_alpha   90.00
_cell.angle_beta   90.00
_cell.angle_gamma   90.00
#
_symmetry.space_group_name_H-M   'P 1'
#
loop_
_entity.id
_entity.type
_entity.pdbx_description
1 polymer ?
#
loop_
_entity_poly.entity_id
_entity_poly.type
_entity_poly.pdbx_seq_one_letter_code
_entity_poly.pdbx_strand_id
1 'polypeptide(L)'
;MIYFFVEVEDSYLGPRIDGDIVTSDFVMEMVQHFKNQRMIHKRYIYQIVAKAMKIFQPVTSLASISLVDDAHITVCGDIHGQFYDLIHIFELNGFPSKENPYLFNGDFVDR
;
A
#
# COMPACT_ATOMS: atom_id res chain seq x y z
N MET A 1 -0.78 17.31 -11.47
CA MET A 1 -1.43 16.18 -10.76
C MET A 1 -2.47 16.77 -9.81
N ILE A 2 -3.73 16.35 -9.91
CA ILE A 2 -4.91 17.03 -9.31
C ILE A 2 -4.86 17.20 -7.78
N TYR A 3 -4.10 16.38 -7.05
CA TYR A 3 -4.06 16.42 -5.58
C TYR A 3 -3.30 17.62 -5.00
N PHE A 4 -2.46 18.32 -5.77
CA PHE A 4 -1.77 19.51 -5.28
C PHE A 4 -2.73 20.66 -4.93
N PHE A 5 -3.91 20.68 -5.55
CA PHE A 5 -4.97 21.68 -5.30
C PHE A 5 -5.93 21.26 -4.20
N VAL A 6 -5.74 20.07 -3.62
CA VAL A 6 -6.57 19.59 -2.52
C VAL A 6 -5.89 20.00 -1.21
N GLU A 7 -6.44 21.03 -0.56
CA GLU A 7 -6.00 21.46 0.76
C GLU A 7 -6.29 20.40 1.82
N VAL A 8 -5.43 20.31 2.83
CA VAL A 8 -5.62 19.45 4.01
C VAL A 8 -5.93 20.38 5.16
N GLU A 9 -7.08 20.20 5.79
CA GLU A 9 -7.50 21.05 6.91
C GLU A 9 -6.55 20.87 8.10
N ASP A 10 -6.34 21.93 8.88
CA ASP A 10 -5.49 21.89 10.09
C ASP A 10 -6.03 20.91 11.16
N SER A 11 -7.34 20.63 11.11
CA SER A 11 -8.00 19.65 11.97
C SER A 11 -7.68 18.20 11.62
N TYR A 12 -7.09 17.92 10.46
CA TYR A 12 -6.70 16.56 10.09
C TYR A 12 -5.43 16.15 10.85
N LEU A 13 -5.61 15.24 11.80
CA LEU A 13 -4.54 14.68 12.65
C LEU A 13 -4.10 13.28 12.21
N GLY A 14 -4.45 12.87 10.98
CA GLY A 14 -4.06 11.58 10.44
C GLY A 14 -2.69 11.61 9.75
N PRO A 15 -2.24 10.46 9.22
CA PRO A 15 -0.97 10.31 8.53
C PRO A 15 -0.86 11.27 7.34
N ARG A 16 0.33 11.85 7.15
CA ARG A 16 0.62 12.83 6.08
C ARG A 16 1.78 12.35 5.20
N ILE A 17 1.60 12.51 3.89
CA ILE A 17 2.71 12.36 2.94
C ILE A 17 3.37 13.73 2.81
N ASP A 18 4.62 13.82 3.24
CA ASP A 18 5.44 15.01 3.06
C ASP A 18 6.13 14.99 1.70
N GLY A 19 5.83 16.00 0.88
CA GLY A 19 6.36 16.09 -0.48
C GLY A 19 5.74 15.03 -1.40
N ASP A 20 6.60 14.24 -2.06
CA ASP A 20 6.20 13.30 -3.11
C ASP A 20 6.68 11.85 -2.88
N ILE A 21 7.12 11.49 -1.67
CA ILE A 21 7.62 10.15 -1.38
C ILE A 21 6.69 9.47 -0.38
N VAL A 22 6.19 8.28 -0.72
CA VAL A 22 5.48 7.41 0.21
C VAL A 22 6.54 6.65 1.02
N THR A 23 6.68 6.99 2.30
CA THR A 23 7.67 6.39 3.20
C THR A 23 7.07 5.21 3.97
N SER A 24 7.94 4.34 4.50
CA SER A 24 7.53 3.28 5.42
C SER A 24 6.79 3.83 6.63
N ASP A 25 7.28 4.93 7.20
CA ASP A 25 6.70 5.54 8.40
C ASP A 25 5.26 5.98 8.14
N PHE A 26 5.01 6.66 7.01
CA PHE A 26 3.65 7.01 6.58
C PHE A 26 2.76 5.78 6.42
N VAL A 27 3.27 4.71 5.80
CA VAL A 27 2.49 3.47 5.60
C VAL A 27 2.14 2.82 6.94
N MET A 28 3.07 2.80 7.89
CA MET A 28 2.84 2.23 9.22
C MET A 28 1.82 3.07 10.00
N GLU A 29 1.92 4.41 9.96
CA GLU A 29 0.92 5.30 10.53
C GLU A 29 -0.47 5.10 9.88
N MET A 30 -0.52 4.94 8.56
CA MET A 30 -1.74 4.64 7.81
C MET A 30 -2.37 3.32 8.23
N VAL A 31 -1.57 2.25 8.37
CA VAL A 31 -2.05 0.96 8.89
C VAL A 31 -2.65 1.13 10.29
N GLN A 32 -1.99 1.86 11.18
CA GLN A 32 -2.54 2.15 12.51
C GLN A 32 -3.83 2.98 12.43
N HIS A 33 -3.93 3.93 11.50
CA HIS A 33 -5.14 4.71 11.29
C HIS A 33 -6.31 3.82 10.86
N PHE A 34 -6.09 2.91 9.93
CA PHE A 34 -7.08 1.93 9.47
C PHE A 34 -7.48 0.92 10.55
N LYS A 35 -6.52 0.43 11.35
CA LYS A 35 -6.82 -0.43 12.53
C LYS A 35 -7.75 0.27 13.53
N ASN A 36 -7.64 1.58 13.65
CA ASN A 36 -8.52 2.42 14.48
C ASN A 36 -9.80 2.88 13.77
N GLN A 37 -10.14 2.27 12.63
CA GLN A 37 -11.33 2.57 11.81
C GLN A 37 -11.41 4.04 11.38
N ARG A 38 -10.24 4.67 11.16
CA ARG A 38 -10.16 6.04 10.66
C ARG A 38 -9.73 6.05 9.19
N MET A 39 -10.13 7.08 8.48
CA MET A 39 -9.81 7.26 7.06
C MET A 39 -8.64 8.23 6.90
N ILE A 40 -7.77 7.97 5.91
CA ILE A 40 -6.76 8.95 5.50
C ILE A 40 -7.39 10.05 4.64
N HIS A 41 -6.78 11.23 4.65
CA HIS A 41 -7.28 12.37 3.89
C HIS A 41 -7.26 12.11 2.37
N LYS A 42 -8.32 12.56 1.66
CA LYS A 42 -8.51 12.36 0.21
C LYS A 42 -7.32 12.80 -0.65
N ARG A 43 -6.59 13.85 -0.24
CA ARG A 43 -5.35 14.30 -0.91
C ARG A 43 -4.34 13.15 -1.04
N TYR A 44 -4.12 12.41 0.05
CA TYR A 44 -3.14 11.32 0.09
C TYR A 44 -3.65 10.09 -0.66
N ILE A 45 -4.95 9.84 -0.66
CA ILE A 45 -5.57 8.80 -1.51
C ILE A 45 -5.27 9.09 -2.99
N TYR A 46 -5.57 10.30 -3.46
CA TYR A 46 -5.27 10.70 -4.85
C TYR A 46 -3.78 10.61 -5.17
N GLN A 47 -2.91 10.95 -4.23
CA GLN A 47 -1.46 10.86 -4.41
C GLN A 47 -0.99 9.41 -4.53
N ILE A 48 -1.45 8.51 -3.66
CA ILE A 48 -1.11 7.07 -3.70
C ILE A 48 -1.60 6.45 -5.01
N VAL A 49 -2.87 6.63 -5.36
CA VAL A 49 -3.47 6.04 -6.57
C VAL A 49 -2.76 6.55 -7.81
N ALA A 50 -2.52 7.85 -7.93
CA ALA A 50 -1.87 8.41 -9.11
C ALA A 50 -0.39 8.01 -9.22
N LYS A 51 0.29 7.70 -8.11
CA LYS A 51 1.64 7.10 -8.12
C LYS A 51 1.62 5.64 -8.52
N ALA A 52 0.70 4.86 -7.95
CA ALA A 52 0.50 3.47 -8.33
C ALA A 52 0.20 3.34 -9.83
N MET A 53 -0.68 4.19 -10.37
CA MET A 53 -0.95 4.23 -11.81
C MET A 53 0.31 4.45 -12.64
N LYS A 54 1.20 5.38 -12.25
CA LYS A 54 2.47 5.60 -12.96
C LYS A 54 3.40 4.39 -12.90
N ILE A 55 3.39 3.65 -11.80
CA ILE A 55 4.19 2.43 -11.62
C ILE A 55 3.65 1.30 -12.51
N PHE A 56 2.33 1.11 -12.52
CA PHE A 56 1.70 -0.01 -13.21
C PHE A 56 1.41 0.24 -14.69
N GLN A 57 1.25 1.49 -15.13
CA GLN A 57 0.94 1.83 -16.53
C GLN A 57 1.94 1.27 -17.57
N PRO A 58 3.27 1.28 -17.34
CA PRO A 58 4.22 0.70 -18.29
C PRO A 58 4.40 -0.82 -18.14
N VAL A 59 3.79 -1.45 -17.14
CA VAL A 59 3.95 -2.89 -16.87
C VAL A 59 3.16 -3.70 -17.91
N THR A 60 3.78 -4.75 -18.43
CA THR A 60 3.14 -5.68 -19.38
C THR A 60 2.13 -6.57 -18.68
N SER A 61 1.14 -7.09 -19.43
CA SER A 61 0.13 -8.03 -18.89
C SER A 61 0.72 -9.29 -18.28
N LEU A 62 1.94 -9.67 -18.69
CA LEU A 62 2.74 -10.72 -18.07
C LEU A 62 3.95 -10.09 -17.38
N ALA A 63 4.01 -10.17 -16.06
CA ALA A 63 5.18 -9.77 -15.28
C ALA A 63 6.09 -10.98 -15.04
N SER A 64 7.39 -10.82 -15.30
CA SER A 64 8.41 -11.83 -14.98
C SER A 64 9.16 -11.41 -13.73
N ILE A 65 9.20 -12.29 -12.71
CA ILE A 65 9.93 -12.07 -11.47
C ILE A 65 11.13 -13.01 -11.47
N SER A 66 12.33 -12.44 -11.38
CA SER A 66 13.58 -13.20 -11.24
C SER A 66 14.07 -13.08 -9.81
N LEU A 67 14.27 -14.23 -9.17
CA LEU A 67 14.86 -14.31 -7.84
C LEU A 67 16.36 -14.60 -7.98
N VAL A 68 17.17 -13.98 -7.13
CA VAL A 68 18.57 -14.39 -6.94
C VAL A 68 18.60 -15.66 -6.07
N ASP A 69 19.72 -16.38 -6.09
CA ASP A 69 19.90 -17.56 -5.24
C ASP A 69 19.63 -17.20 -3.76
N ASP A 70 18.93 -18.08 -3.05
CA ASP A 70 18.46 -17.93 -1.66
C ASP A 70 17.41 -16.83 -1.38
N ALA A 71 16.95 -16.09 -2.40
CA ALA A 71 15.80 -15.19 -2.24
C ALA A 71 14.47 -15.97 -2.24
N HIS A 72 13.51 -15.48 -1.45
CA HIS A 72 12.15 -16.01 -1.40
C HIS A 72 11.14 -14.92 -1.74
N ILE A 73 9.92 -15.34 -2.10
CA ILE A 73 8.77 -14.46 -2.29
C ILE A 73 7.55 -15.09 -1.63
N THR A 74 6.76 -14.27 -0.95
CA THR A 74 5.49 -14.71 -0.36
C THR A 74 4.36 -14.48 -1.36
N VAL A 75 3.61 -15.53 -1.70
CA VAL A 75 2.46 -15.43 -2.60
C VAL A 75 1.18 -15.52 -1.76
N CYS A 76 0.37 -14.47 -1.80
CA CYS A 76 -0.93 -14.38 -1.15
C CYS A 76 -2.05 -14.53 -2.18
N GLY A 77 -3.07 -15.31 -1.85
CA GLY A 77 -4.32 -15.39 -2.62
C GLY A 77 -5.26 -14.21 -2.31
N ASP A 78 -6.55 -14.45 -2.49
CA ASP A 78 -7.60 -13.46 -2.30
C ASP A 78 -7.62 -12.88 -0.87
N ILE A 79 -7.91 -11.58 -0.78
CA ILE A 79 -8.05 -10.85 0.49
C ILE A 79 -9.49 -10.39 0.72
N HIS A 80 -10.27 -10.09 -0.32
CA HIS A 80 -11.69 -9.68 -0.23
C HIS A 80 -11.96 -8.58 0.82
N GLY A 81 -11.11 -7.55 0.87
CA GLY A 81 -11.26 -6.44 1.81
C GLY A 81 -11.03 -6.78 3.29
N GLN A 82 -10.58 -7.98 3.63
CA GLN A 82 -10.30 -8.43 5.00
C GLN A 82 -9.01 -7.80 5.55
N PHE A 83 -9.05 -6.49 5.80
CA PHE A 83 -7.89 -5.69 6.20
C PHE A 83 -7.19 -6.24 7.46
N TYR A 84 -7.93 -6.66 8.48
CA TYR A 84 -7.33 -7.18 9.72
C TYR A 84 -6.56 -8.48 9.49
N ASP A 85 -7.06 -9.35 8.61
CA ASP A 85 -6.39 -10.60 8.24
C ASP A 85 -5.13 -10.30 7.41
N LEU A 86 -5.18 -9.32 6.51
CA LEU A 86 -4.00 -8.83 5.79
C LEU A 86 -2.91 -8.36 6.75
N ILE A 87 -3.26 -7.58 7.79
CA ILE A 87 -2.25 -7.16 8.76
C ILE A 87 -1.74 -8.35 9.59
N HIS A 88 -2.61 -9.31 9.92
CA HIS A 88 -2.17 -10.51 10.62
C HIS A 88 -1.14 -11.32 9.81
N ILE A 89 -1.32 -11.42 8.49
CA ILE A 89 -0.32 -12.03 7.58
C ILE A 89 1.04 -11.33 7.71
N PHE A 90 1.06 -9.99 7.74
CA PHE A 90 2.31 -9.23 7.90
C PHE A 90 2.93 -9.36 9.29
N GLU A 91 2.12 -9.49 10.34
CA GLU A 91 2.62 -9.73 11.70
C GLU A 91 3.27 -11.11 11.84
N LEU A 92 2.77 -12.12 11.12
CA LEU A 92 3.31 -13.48 11.14
C LEU A 92 4.52 -13.66 10.21
N ASN A 93 4.47 -13.09 9.02
CA ASN A 93 5.44 -13.34 7.94
C ASN A 93 6.37 -12.14 7.67
N GLY A 94 6.25 -11.08 8.47
CA GLY A 94 6.99 -9.83 8.31
C GLY A 94 6.31 -8.87 7.33
N PHE A 95 6.54 -7.56 7.53
CA PHE A 95 6.04 -6.55 6.60
C PHE A 95 6.79 -6.61 5.25
N PRO A 96 6.14 -6.18 4.15
CA PRO A 96 6.80 -6.12 2.84
C PRO A 96 8.06 -5.26 2.87
N SER A 97 9.17 -5.82 2.39
CA SER A 97 10.45 -5.11 2.24
C SER A 97 11.19 -5.58 0.98
N LYS A 98 12.41 -5.08 0.74
CA LYS A 98 13.25 -5.59 -0.36
C LYS A 98 13.67 -7.04 -0.13
N GLU A 99 13.86 -7.42 1.13
CA GLU A 99 14.30 -8.73 1.59
C GLU A 99 13.11 -9.69 1.84
N ASN A 100 11.89 -9.16 1.93
CA ASN A 100 10.65 -9.91 2.12
C ASN A 100 9.58 -9.46 1.09
N PRO A 101 9.71 -9.84 -0.19
CA PRO A 101 8.79 -9.43 -1.24
C PRO A 101 7.47 -10.23 -1.20
N TYR A 102 6.39 -9.58 -1.63
CA TYR A 102 5.05 -10.15 -1.71
C TYR A 102 4.48 -10.09 -3.12
N LEU A 103 3.74 -11.13 -3.51
CA LEU A 103 2.84 -11.15 -4.65
C LEU A 103 1.42 -11.42 -4.17
N PHE A 104 0.51 -10.47 -4.36
CA PHE A 104 -0.91 -10.66 -4.09
C PHE A 104 -1.63 -11.01 -5.41
N ASN A 105 -2.24 -12.20 -5.47
CA ASN A 105 -2.76 -12.79 -6.71
C ASN A 105 -4.24 -12.46 -6.96
N GLY A 106 -4.57 -11.16 -7.01
CA GLY A 106 -5.93 -10.69 -7.31
C GLY A 106 -6.87 -10.63 -6.10
N ASP A 107 -8.13 -10.30 -6.37
CA ASP A 107 -9.24 -10.25 -5.40
C ASP A 107 -8.90 -9.54 -4.08
N PHE A 108 -8.38 -8.32 -4.19
CA PHE A 108 -8.03 -7.47 -3.04
C PHE A 108 -9.25 -6.85 -2.35
N VAL A 109 -10.31 -6.60 -3.13
CA VAL A 109 -11.50 -5.81 -2.77
C VAL A 109 -12.76 -6.59 -3.16
N ASP A 110 -13.93 -6.05 -2.82
CA ASP A 110 -15.26 -6.66 -2.92
C ASP A 110 -15.58 -7.69 -1.82
N ARG A 111 -16.89 -8.00 -1.70
CA ARG A 111 -17.60 -8.71 -0.61
C ARG A 111 -17.87 -7.89 0.65
#